data_AF-A0A1H3FUP9-F1
#
_entry.id   AF-A0A1H3FUP9-F1
#
_cell.length_a   1.000
_cell.length_b   1.000
_cell.length_c   1.000
_cell.angle_alpha   90.00
_cell.angle_beta   90.00
_cell.angle_gamma   90.00
#
_symmetry.space_group_name_H-M   'P 1'
#
loop_
_entity.id
_entity.type
_entity.pdbx_description
1 polymer ?
#
loop_
_entity_poly.entity_id
_entity_poly.type
_entity_poly.pdbx_seq_one_letter_code
_entity_poly.pdbx_strand_id
1 'polypeptide(L)'
;MARILKCNWCKVSDTTKDEMEFETQYKQKKYYHKDCFKKHLEDREFKDKERNELDQLVDVIKEIYDVKIIPTVAFPLLQKIRNGEEIYGKRIKKTKEGYDFSLISEAYSHCSETIRYWNRKKEFSGFMQAFRYGLVIMSDKLPIIEKQRREQEMREEISKRRVYTKDQHHEDREYTFVGAKKSDEMDISDFL
;
A
#
# COMPACT_ATOMS: atom_id res chain seq x y z
N MET A 1 14.70 -32.13 34.90
CA MET A 1 15.22 -32.05 33.52
C MET A 1 14.44 -30.99 32.78
N ALA A 2 15.11 -30.00 32.19
CA ALA A 2 14.46 -28.98 31.37
C ALA A 2 13.81 -29.66 30.16
N ARG A 3 12.51 -29.39 29.92
CA ARG A 3 11.77 -29.98 28.81
C ARG A 3 12.11 -29.21 27.54
N ILE A 4 12.80 -29.86 26.61
CA ILE A 4 13.04 -29.35 25.25
C ILE A 4 11.73 -29.42 24.49
N LEU A 5 11.36 -28.33 23.81
CA LEU A 5 10.14 -28.25 23.01
C LEU A 5 10.48 -27.98 21.55
N LYS A 6 9.56 -28.37 20.66
CA LYS A 6 9.70 -28.14 19.22
C LYS A 6 9.19 -26.74 18.87
N CYS A 7 10.01 -25.94 18.19
CA CYS A 7 9.60 -24.64 17.65
C CYS A 7 8.56 -24.84 16.55
N ASN A 8 7.45 -24.09 16.62
CA ASN A 8 6.38 -24.21 15.64
C ASN A 8 6.68 -23.54 14.30
N TRP A 9 7.69 -22.67 14.23
CA TRP A 9 8.14 -22.01 13.00
C TRP A 9 9.16 -22.88 12.25
N CYS A 10 10.38 -23.05 12.80
CA CYS A 10 11.47 -23.77 12.15
C CYS A 10 11.38 -25.30 12.30
N LYS A 11 10.48 -25.82 13.13
CA LYS A 11 10.31 -27.25 13.42
C LYS A 11 11.50 -27.93 14.09
N VAL A 12 12.51 -27.18 14.56
CA VAL A 12 13.66 -27.70 15.30
C VAL A 12 13.33 -27.80 16.80
N SER A 13 13.92 -28.78 17.49
CA SER A 13 13.84 -28.96 18.94
C SER A 13 15.25 -28.93 19.54
N ASP A 14 15.75 -27.74 19.79
CA ASP A 14 17.10 -27.46 20.31
C ASP A 14 17.08 -26.64 21.60
N THR A 15 15.97 -25.93 21.87
CA THR A 15 15.87 -24.93 22.93
C THR A 15 14.98 -25.42 24.08
N THR A 16 15.29 -24.98 25.31
CA THR A 16 14.48 -25.30 26.48
C THR A 16 13.17 -24.50 26.50
N LYS A 17 12.12 -25.05 27.10
CA LYS A 17 10.81 -24.37 27.22
C LYS A 17 10.91 -22.95 27.80
N ASP A 18 11.83 -22.73 28.74
CA ASP A 18 11.94 -21.47 29.49
C ASP A 18 12.58 -20.34 28.67
N GLU A 19 13.28 -20.69 27.58
CA GLU A 19 13.92 -19.75 26.66
C GLU A 19 13.07 -19.47 25.41
N MET A 20 11.95 -20.19 25.26
CA MET A 20 11.02 -20.06 24.14
C MET A 20 9.87 -19.10 24.46
N GLU A 21 9.47 -18.33 23.47
CA GLU A 21 8.26 -17.52 23.53
C GLU A 21 7.06 -18.36 23.09
N PHE A 22 5.88 -18.06 23.63
CA PHE A 22 4.69 -18.82 23.30
C PHE A 22 3.51 -17.92 23.02
N GLU A 23 2.63 -18.45 22.17
CA GLU A 23 1.35 -17.87 21.89
C GLU A 23 0.24 -18.89 22.15
N THR A 24 -0.88 -18.42 22.69
CA THR A 24 -2.06 -19.26 22.86
C THR A 24 -2.99 -19.09 21.67
N GLN A 25 -3.11 -20.12 20.85
CA GLN A 25 -4.04 -20.15 19.72
C GLN A 25 -5.07 -21.25 19.95
N TYR A 26 -6.37 -20.92 19.93
CA TYR A 26 -7.48 -21.88 20.13
C TYR A 26 -7.27 -22.83 21.34
N LYS A 27 -6.87 -22.28 22.49
CA LYS A 27 -6.58 -23.00 23.75
C LYS A 27 -5.31 -23.89 23.75
N GLN A 28 -4.54 -23.91 22.67
CA GLN A 28 -3.24 -24.60 22.62
C GLN A 28 -2.09 -23.60 22.64
N LYS A 29 -1.07 -23.87 23.46
CA LYS A 29 0.17 -23.09 23.50
C LYS A 29 1.10 -23.55 22.38
N LYS A 30 1.45 -22.64 21.48
CA LYS A 30 2.43 -22.80 20.42
C LYS A 30 3.73 -22.13 20.85
N TYR A 31 4.84 -22.88 20.85
CA TYR A 31 6.14 -22.39 21.30
C TYR A 31 7.03 -22.07 20.10
N TYR A 32 7.83 -21.03 20.24
CA TYR A 32 8.70 -20.47 19.20
C TYR A 32 10.04 -20.06 19.83
N HIS A 33 11.13 -20.17 19.08
CA HIS A 33 12.37 -19.45 19.45
C HIS A 33 12.11 -17.94 19.37
N LYS A 34 12.82 -17.13 20.15
CA LYS A 34 12.65 -15.66 20.16
C LYS A 34 12.68 -15.04 18.75
N ASP A 35 13.70 -15.40 17.96
CA ASP A 35 13.82 -14.92 16.57
C ASP A 35 12.71 -15.46 15.66
N CYS A 36 12.30 -16.70 15.88
CA CYS A 36 11.20 -17.32 15.15
C CYS A 36 9.84 -16.70 15.50
N PHE A 37 9.67 -16.26 16.74
CA PHE A 37 8.48 -15.60 17.20
C PHE A 37 8.34 -14.22 16.56
N LYS A 38 9.43 -13.45 16.51
CA LYS A 38 9.45 -12.17 15.79
C LYS A 38 9.06 -12.33 14.31
N LYS A 39 9.66 -13.30 13.60
CA LYS A 39 9.29 -13.61 12.20
C LYS A 39 7.83 -14.04 12.04
N HIS A 40 7.30 -14.81 12.99
CA HIS A 40 5.90 -15.23 12.99
C HIS A 40 4.95 -14.05 13.22
N LEU A 41 5.32 -13.09 14.07
CA LEU A 41 4.56 -11.85 14.26
C LEU A 41 4.58 -10.99 12.98
N GLU A 42 5.74 -10.80 12.37
CA GLU A 42 5.89 -10.06 11.10
C GLU A 42 5.07 -10.70 9.97
N ASP A 43 5.14 -12.03 9.80
CA ASP A 43 4.37 -12.77 8.79
C ASP A 43 2.85 -12.69 9.06
N ARG A 44 2.44 -12.68 10.33
CA ARG A 44 1.03 -12.47 10.68
C ARG A 44 0.57 -11.08 10.31
N GLU A 45 1.29 -10.05 10.76
CA GLU A 45 0.94 -8.67 10.49
C GLU A 45 0.85 -8.41 8.98
N PHE A 46 1.78 -8.98 8.22
CA PHE A 46 1.73 -8.95 6.77
C PHE A 46 0.45 -9.61 6.20
N LYS A 47 0.11 -10.82 6.65
CA LYS A 47 -1.10 -11.53 6.20
C LYS A 47 -2.39 -10.86 6.60
N ASP A 48 -2.44 -10.27 7.79
CA ASP A 48 -3.61 -9.55 8.28
C ASP A 48 -3.77 -8.23 7.50
N LYS A 49 -2.67 -7.54 7.19
CA LYS A 49 -2.68 -6.38 6.30
C LYS A 49 -3.18 -6.76 4.90
N GLU A 50 -2.64 -7.80 4.28
CA GLU A 50 -3.10 -8.24 2.95
C GLU A 50 -4.58 -8.64 2.95
N ARG A 51 -5.07 -9.27 4.02
CA ARG A 51 -6.50 -9.59 4.15
C ARG A 51 -7.35 -8.35 4.20
N ASN A 52 -6.97 -7.36 5.01
CA ASN A 52 -7.70 -6.10 5.13
C ASN A 52 -7.73 -5.35 3.79
N GLU A 53 -6.62 -5.32 3.06
CA GLU A 53 -6.56 -4.70 1.73
C GLU A 53 -7.44 -5.45 0.70
N LEU A 54 -7.46 -6.78 0.76
CA LEU A 54 -8.34 -7.58 -0.09
C LEU A 54 -9.83 -7.33 0.23
N ASP A 55 -10.19 -7.22 1.51
CA ASP A 55 -11.56 -6.94 1.94
C ASP A 55 -12.01 -5.56 1.43
N GLN A 56 -11.16 -4.54 1.54
CA GLN A 56 -11.42 -3.21 0.97
C GLN A 56 -11.63 -3.26 -0.55
N LEU A 57 -10.77 -3.98 -1.27
CA LEU A 57 -10.92 -4.17 -2.72
C LEU A 57 -12.25 -4.86 -3.06
N VAL A 58 -12.62 -5.89 -2.30
CA VAL A 58 -13.89 -6.62 -2.47
C VAL A 58 -15.07 -5.66 -2.29
N ASP A 59 -15.05 -4.79 -1.30
CA ASP A 59 -16.14 -3.86 -1.06
C ASP A 59 -16.27 -2.81 -2.17
N VAL A 60 -15.16 -2.27 -2.68
CA VAL A 60 -15.15 -1.39 -3.85
C VAL A 60 -15.74 -2.09 -5.08
N ILE A 61 -15.37 -3.35 -5.33
CA ILE A 61 -15.92 -4.11 -6.45
C ILE A 61 -17.43 -4.34 -6.26
N LYS A 62 -17.89 -4.69 -5.06
CA LYS A 62 -19.33 -4.85 -4.78
C LYS A 62 -20.10 -3.57 -5.10
N GLU A 63 -19.59 -2.41 -4.70
CA GLU A 63 -20.20 -1.11 -5.02
C GLU A 63 -20.22 -0.79 -6.51
N ILE A 64 -19.18 -1.17 -7.26
CA ILE A 64 -19.11 -0.88 -8.71
C ILE A 64 -20.14 -1.70 -9.49
N TYR A 65 -20.31 -2.97 -9.14
CA TYR A 65 -21.19 -3.90 -9.86
C TYR A 65 -22.56 -4.07 -9.20
N ASP A 66 -22.83 -3.41 -8.08
CA ASP A 66 -24.06 -3.51 -7.30
C ASP A 66 -24.41 -4.97 -6.94
N VAL A 67 -23.42 -5.70 -6.41
CA VAL A 67 -23.57 -7.10 -6.01
C VAL A 67 -23.31 -7.29 -4.53
N LYS A 68 -24.10 -8.16 -3.89
CA LYS A 68 -23.89 -8.51 -2.47
C LYS A 68 -22.70 -9.46 -2.27
N ILE A 69 -22.50 -10.37 -3.21
CA ILE A 69 -21.51 -11.44 -3.12
C ILE A 69 -20.74 -11.51 -4.43
N ILE A 70 -19.41 -11.50 -4.33
CA ILE A 70 -18.52 -11.72 -5.46
C ILE A 70 -18.33 -13.24 -5.64
N PRO A 71 -18.53 -13.79 -6.85
CA PRO A 71 -18.26 -15.19 -7.13
C PRO A 71 -16.81 -15.59 -6.78
N THR A 72 -16.65 -16.78 -6.19
CA THR A 72 -15.33 -17.31 -5.78
C THR A 72 -14.31 -17.37 -6.93
N VAL A 73 -14.80 -17.51 -8.16
CA VAL A 73 -14.00 -17.54 -9.39
C VAL A 73 -13.31 -16.20 -9.71
N ALA A 74 -13.77 -15.09 -9.13
CA ALA A 74 -13.16 -13.77 -9.30
C ALA A 74 -11.85 -13.61 -8.52
N PHE A 75 -11.74 -14.22 -7.33
CA PHE A 75 -10.57 -14.06 -6.45
C PHE A 75 -9.26 -14.53 -7.06
N PRO A 76 -9.19 -15.69 -7.75
CA PRO A 76 -7.98 -16.07 -8.47
C PRO A 76 -7.52 -15.05 -9.51
N LEU A 77 -8.44 -14.30 -10.13
CA LEU A 77 -8.09 -13.25 -11.10
C LEU A 77 -7.47 -12.02 -10.41
N LEU A 78 -7.97 -11.67 -9.22
CA LEU A 78 -7.38 -10.60 -8.40
C LEU A 78 -5.99 -11.00 -7.90
N GLN A 79 -5.83 -12.25 -7.46
CA GLN A 79 -4.53 -12.81 -7.05
C GLN A 79 -3.50 -12.81 -8.20
N LYS A 80 -3.94 -13.06 -9.43
CA LYS A 80 -3.05 -12.95 -10.60
C LYS A 80 -2.49 -11.54 -10.77
N ILE A 81 -3.33 -10.51 -10.63
CA ILE A 81 -2.86 -9.10 -10.70
C ILE A 81 -1.90 -8.80 -9.55
N ARG A 82 -2.24 -9.28 -8.35
CA ARG A 82 -1.41 -9.15 -7.16
C ARG A 82 -0.01 -9.74 -7.35
N ASN A 83 0.07 -10.87 -8.05
CA ASN A 83 1.31 -11.57 -8.36
C ASN A 83 2.02 -11.02 -9.61
N GLY A 84 1.43 -10.07 -10.35
CA GLY A 84 1.95 -9.57 -11.62
C GLY A 84 1.82 -10.57 -12.79
N GLU A 85 0.93 -11.55 -12.66
CA GLU A 85 0.65 -12.55 -13.69
C GLU A 85 -0.27 -12.00 -14.79
N GLU A 86 -0.13 -12.56 -16.00
CA GLU A 86 -0.99 -12.20 -17.12
C GLU A 86 -2.41 -12.76 -16.93
N ILE A 87 -3.41 -11.88 -16.94
CA ILE A 87 -4.83 -12.28 -16.84
C ILE A 87 -5.36 -12.83 -18.18
N TYR A 88 -4.93 -12.25 -19.32
CA TYR A 88 -5.51 -12.52 -20.65
C TYR A 88 -4.49 -12.47 -21.80
N GLY A 89 -3.32 -13.09 -21.71
CA GLY A 89 -2.37 -13.28 -22.83
C GLY A 89 -1.88 -12.02 -23.59
N LYS A 90 -2.43 -10.84 -23.28
CA LYS A 90 -1.96 -9.53 -23.70
C LYS A 90 -0.94 -9.11 -22.67
N ARG A 91 0.28 -8.86 -23.14
CA ARG A 91 1.41 -8.36 -22.37
C ARG A 91 1.06 -7.02 -21.74
N ILE A 92 0.47 -7.04 -20.54
CA ILE A 92 0.61 -5.94 -19.60
C ILE A 92 2.12 -5.86 -19.36
N LYS A 93 2.72 -4.65 -19.48
CA LYS A 93 4.15 -4.47 -19.21
C LYS A 93 4.45 -5.12 -17.86
N LYS A 94 5.22 -6.21 -17.87
CA LYS A 94 5.56 -6.98 -16.67
C LYS A 94 6.30 -6.05 -15.72
N THR A 95 5.63 -5.56 -14.70
CA THR A 95 6.33 -5.17 -13.48
C THR A 95 6.81 -6.48 -12.86
N LYS A 96 8.11 -6.60 -12.59
CA LYS A 96 8.69 -7.83 -12.00
C LYS A 96 8.11 -8.14 -10.62
N GLU A 97 7.54 -7.12 -10.01
CA GLU A 97 6.84 -7.11 -8.74
C GLU A 97 5.37 -6.83 -9.08
N GLY A 98 4.44 -7.67 -8.60
CA GLY A 98 3.02 -7.45 -8.80
C GLY A 98 2.50 -6.22 -8.04
N TYR A 99 1.17 -6.03 -8.00
CA TYR A 99 0.57 -4.83 -7.42
C TYR A 99 -0.13 -5.13 -6.09
N ASP A 100 0.08 -4.32 -5.06
CA ASP A 100 -0.63 -4.50 -3.78
C ASP A 100 -2.15 -4.31 -3.94
N PHE A 101 -2.94 -5.01 -3.12
CA PHE A 101 -4.39 -4.95 -3.20
C PHE A 101 -4.93 -3.53 -2.96
N SER A 102 -4.25 -2.76 -2.11
CA SER A 102 -4.53 -1.34 -1.92
C SER A 102 -4.47 -0.53 -3.22
N LEU A 103 -3.42 -0.72 -4.04
CA LEU A 103 -3.29 -0.02 -5.32
C LEU A 103 -4.34 -0.48 -6.34
N ILE A 104 -4.65 -1.79 -6.36
CA ILE A 104 -5.71 -2.34 -7.21
C ILE A 104 -7.06 -1.73 -6.83
N SER A 105 -7.33 -1.53 -5.54
CA SER A 105 -8.54 -0.88 -5.03
C SER A 105 -8.63 0.58 -5.45
N GLU A 106 -7.54 1.33 -5.36
CA GLU A 106 -7.45 2.71 -5.85
C GLU A 106 -7.72 2.79 -7.36
N ALA A 107 -7.13 1.88 -8.14
CA ALA A 107 -7.34 1.84 -9.58
C ALA A 107 -8.80 1.50 -9.96
N TYR A 108 -9.45 0.60 -9.21
CA TYR A 108 -10.88 0.33 -9.37
C TYR A 108 -11.73 1.54 -9.04
N SER A 109 -11.44 2.22 -7.93
CA SER A 109 -12.12 3.44 -7.51
C SER A 109 -12.00 4.54 -8.58
N HIS A 110 -10.79 4.74 -9.13
CA HIS A 110 -10.53 5.70 -10.21
C HIS A 110 -11.30 5.37 -11.49
N CYS A 111 -11.44 4.08 -11.82
CA CYS A 111 -12.13 3.64 -13.03
C CYS A 111 -13.63 3.38 -12.83
N SER A 112 -14.17 3.61 -11.64
CA SER A 112 -15.52 3.20 -11.22
C SER A 112 -16.61 3.73 -12.17
N GLU A 113 -16.58 5.01 -12.52
CA GLU A 113 -17.53 5.63 -13.43
C GLU A 113 -17.46 5.05 -14.85
N THR A 114 -16.24 4.80 -15.33
CA THR A 114 -16.01 4.21 -16.65
C THR A 114 -16.55 2.78 -16.69
N ILE A 115 -16.29 1.99 -15.65
CA ILE A 115 -16.81 0.62 -15.53
C ILE A 115 -18.34 0.65 -15.46
N ARG A 116 -18.94 1.52 -14.64
CA ARG A 116 -20.40 1.68 -14.53
C ARG A 116 -21.03 2.10 -15.86
N TYR A 117 -20.41 3.01 -16.60
CA TYR A 117 -20.86 3.41 -17.93
C TYR A 117 -20.88 2.22 -18.90
N TRP A 118 -19.78 1.46 -18.98
CA TRP A 118 -19.70 0.32 -19.87
C TRP A 118 -20.59 -0.85 -19.44
N ASN A 119 -20.82 -1.05 -18.15
CA ASN A 119 -21.77 -2.04 -17.64
C ASN A 119 -23.21 -1.74 -18.05
N ARG A 120 -23.58 -0.46 -18.17
CA ARG A 120 -24.92 -0.06 -18.67
C ARG A 120 -25.01 -0.12 -20.19
N LYS A 121 -23.92 0.20 -20.89
CA LYS A 121 -23.89 0.26 -22.36
C LYS A 121 -23.72 -1.11 -23.02
N LYS A 122 -22.96 -2.00 -22.40
CA LYS A 122 -22.76 -3.37 -22.89
C LYS A 122 -23.73 -4.28 -22.15
N GLU A 123 -24.54 -4.98 -22.91
CA GLU A 123 -25.41 -6.04 -22.40
C GLU A 123 -24.57 -7.28 -22.06
N PHE A 124 -23.84 -7.21 -20.95
CA PHE A 124 -23.07 -8.35 -20.47
C PHE A 124 -24.01 -9.49 -20.06
N SER A 125 -23.67 -10.73 -20.45
CA SER A 125 -24.46 -11.92 -20.13
C SER A 125 -24.38 -12.36 -18.66
N GLY A 126 -23.57 -11.67 -17.85
CA GLY A 126 -23.50 -11.88 -16.40
C GLY A 126 -22.33 -11.15 -15.75
N PHE A 127 -22.29 -11.23 -14.41
CA PHE A 127 -21.27 -10.57 -13.58
C PHE A 127 -19.86 -10.87 -14.05
N MET A 128 -19.52 -12.14 -14.31
CA MET A 128 -18.15 -12.48 -14.68
C MET A 128 -17.72 -11.82 -15.98
N GLN A 129 -18.60 -11.65 -16.98
CA GLN A 129 -18.20 -10.99 -18.22
C GLN A 129 -17.93 -9.50 -18.00
N ALA A 130 -18.81 -8.84 -17.24
CA ALA A 130 -18.64 -7.44 -16.83
C ALA A 130 -17.36 -7.26 -15.99
N PHE A 131 -17.15 -8.14 -15.02
CA PHE A 131 -15.97 -8.15 -14.14
C PHE A 131 -14.67 -8.30 -14.93
N ARG A 132 -14.61 -9.26 -15.86
CA ARG A 132 -13.43 -9.45 -16.71
C ARG A 132 -13.16 -8.23 -17.58
N TYR A 133 -14.19 -7.55 -18.05
CA TYR A 133 -14.04 -6.32 -18.81
C TYR A 133 -13.52 -5.17 -17.94
N GLY A 134 -14.06 -5.01 -16.73
CA GLY A 134 -13.56 -4.03 -15.76
C GLY A 134 -12.12 -4.29 -15.32
N LEU A 135 -11.71 -5.55 -15.18
CA LEU A 135 -10.32 -5.92 -14.92
C LEU A 135 -9.38 -5.39 -16.01
N VAL A 136 -9.77 -5.50 -17.30
CA VAL A 136 -8.95 -4.97 -18.40
C VAL A 136 -8.82 -3.45 -18.35
N ILE A 137 -9.91 -2.74 -18.05
CA ILE A 137 -9.90 -1.28 -17.88
C ILE A 137 -8.97 -0.88 -16.73
N MET A 138 -9.14 -1.51 -15.58
CA MET A 138 -8.37 -1.24 -14.38
C MET A 138 -6.88 -1.55 -14.60
N SER A 139 -6.56 -2.70 -15.22
CA SER A 139 -5.18 -3.09 -15.52
C SER A 139 -4.45 -2.12 -16.45
N ASP A 140 -5.17 -1.45 -17.36
CA ASP A 140 -4.59 -0.39 -18.21
C ASP A 140 -4.22 0.86 -17.40
N LYS A 141 -4.96 1.14 -16.31
CA LYS A 141 -4.74 2.33 -15.46
C LYS A 141 -3.78 2.11 -14.30
N LEU A 142 -3.51 0.86 -13.91
CA LEU A 142 -2.58 0.53 -12.81
C LEU A 142 -1.24 1.29 -12.87
N PRO A 143 -0.48 1.31 -13.99
CA PRO A 143 0.81 2.01 -14.03
C PRO A 143 0.68 3.53 -13.86
N ILE A 144 -0.46 4.10 -14.24
CA ILE A 144 -0.72 5.54 -14.12
C ILE A 144 -1.00 5.88 -12.66
N ILE A 145 -1.86 5.11 -12.00
CA ILE A 145 -2.19 5.30 -10.57
C ILE A 145 -0.96 5.06 -9.70
N GLU A 146 -0.16 4.04 -10.02
CA GLU A 146 1.09 3.77 -9.31
C GLU A 146 2.05 4.96 -9.38
N LYS A 147 2.20 5.55 -10.57
CA LYS A 147 3.04 6.73 -10.77
C LYS A 147 2.50 7.92 -9.95
N GLN A 148 1.18 8.15 -9.96
CA GLN A 148 0.54 9.21 -9.18
C GLN A 148 0.76 9.03 -7.67
N ARG A 149 0.62 7.79 -7.17
CA ARG A 149 0.85 7.46 -5.77
C ARG A 149 2.28 7.80 -5.35
N ARG A 150 3.27 7.38 -6.13
CA ARG A 150 4.69 7.70 -5.86
C ARG A 150 4.97 9.21 -5.90
N GLU A 151 4.38 9.93 -6.84
CA GLU A 151 4.51 11.39 -6.92
C GLU A 151 3.90 12.10 -5.70
N GLN A 152 2.77 11.58 -5.20
CA GLN A 152 2.12 12.07 -4.00
C GLN A 152 2.97 11.79 -2.75
N GLU A 153 3.46 10.57 -2.57
CA GLU A 153 4.36 10.19 -1.48
C GLU A 153 5.61 11.08 -1.45
N MET A 154 6.25 11.28 -2.62
CA MET A 154 7.41 12.17 -2.74
C MET A 154 7.06 13.62 -2.38
N ARG A 155 5.89 14.12 -2.79
CA ARG A 155 5.45 15.47 -2.46
C ARG A 155 5.19 15.62 -0.95
N GLU A 156 4.59 14.62 -0.33
CA GLU A 156 4.35 14.59 1.11
C GLU A 156 5.65 14.55 1.90
N GLU A 157 6.63 13.75 1.49
CA GLU A 157 7.97 13.72 2.09
C GLU A 157 8.68 15.08 2.00
N ILE A 158 8.64 15.73 0.83
CA ILE A 158 9.20 17.07 0.66
C ILE A 158 8.48 18.07 1.57
N SER A 159 7.16 17.98 1.70
CA SER A 159 6.39 18.86 2.59
C SER A 159 6.80 18.67 4.06
N LYS A 160 6.93 17.42 4.53
CA LYS A 160 7.34 17.09 5.90
C LYS A 160 8.74 17.60 6.19
N ARG A 161 9.69 17.42 5.26
CA ARG A 161 11.05 17.97 5.38
C ARG A 161 11.05 19.49 5.45
N ARG A 162 10.21 20.18 4.65
CA ARG A 162 10.08 21.65 4.68
C ARG A 162 9.44 22.18 5.95
N VAL A 163 8.51 21.45 6.56
CA VAL A 163 7.94 21.81 7.87
C VAL A 163 9.00 21.64 8.95
N TYR A 164 9.69 20.49 8.97
CA TYR A 164 10.76 20.22 9.93
C TYR A 164 11.89 21.27 9.89
N THR A 165 12.33 21.72 8.70
CA THR A 165 13.35 22.77 8.59
C THR A 165 12.85 24.17 8.96
N LYS A 166 11.55 24.45 8.82
CA LYS A 166 10.97 25.72 9.31
C LYS A 166 10.90 25.76 10.84
N ASP A 167 10.57 24.64 11.48
CA ASP A 167 10.50 24.57 12.94
C ASP A 167 11.90 24.70 13.59
N GLN A 168 12.96 24.14 12.97
CA GLN A 168 14.34 24.32 13.46
C GLN A 168 14.89 25.75 13.30
N HIS A 169 14.36 26.55 12.37
CA HIS A 169 14.78 27.94 12.17
C HIS A 169 14.07 28.96 13.07
N HIS A 170 13.13 28.51 13.91
CA HIS A 170 12.38 29.40 14.80
C HIS A 170 12.97 29.48 16.23
N GLU A 171 13.98 28.68 16.56
CA GLU A 171 14.63 28.69 17.89
C GLU A 171 15.94 29.52 17.94
N ASP A 172 16.55 29.87 16.81
CA ASP A 172 17.86 30.58 16.77
C ASP A 172 17.80 32.01 16.18
N ARG A 173 16.76 32.79 16.50
CA ARG A 173 16.75 34.24 16.18
C ARG A 173 16.52 35.10 17.42
N GLU A 174 17.49 35.10 18.32
CA GLU A 174 17.71 36.29 19.15
C GLU A 174 18.20 37.43 18.25
N TYR A 175 17.27 38.30 17.87
CA TYR A 175 17.56 39.55 17.17
C TYR A 175 18.34 40.49 18.10
N THR A 176 19.64 40.65 17.86
CA THR A 176 20.37 41.84 18.31
C THR A 176 20.16 42.96 17.29
N PHE A 177 19.32 43.92 17.66
CA PHE A 177 19.09 45.14 16.89
C PHE A 177 20.28 46.08 17.10
N VAL A 178 21.29 46.04 16.22
CA VAL A 178 22.33 47.07 16.16
C VAL A 178 21.90 48.08 15.11
N GLY A 179 21.43 49.24 15.57
CA GLY A 179 21.06 50.36 14.70
C GLY A 179 22.28 50.89 13.96
N ALA A 180 22.23 50.82 12.62
CA ALA A 180 23.16 51.54 11.75
C ALA A 180 22.36 52.48 10.84
N LYS A 181 22.76 53.75 10.88
CA LYS A 181 22.13 54.92 10.24
C LYS A 181 22.04 54.77 8.72
N LYS A 182 20.95 55.32 8.16
CA LYS A 182 20.79 55.62 6.74
C LYS A 182 21.89 56.57 6.24
N SER A 183 22.48 56.27 5.09
CA SER A 183 22.97 57.28 4.14
C SER A 183 22.36 56.97 2.77
N ASP A 184 21.51 57.87 2.32
CA ASP A 184 21.07 58.02 0.93
C ASP A 184 22.27 58.37 0.06
N GLU A 185 22.40 57.72 -1.09
CA GLU A 185 22.94 58.30 -2.32
C GLU A 185 22.58 57.35 -3.48
N MET A 186 21.41 57.59 -4.08
CA MET A 186 21.11 57.11 -5.44
C MET A 186 21.70 58.12 -6.41
N ASP A 187 22.86 57.80 -6.98
CA ASP A 187 23.43 58.54 -8.11
C ASP A 187 23.20 57.74 -9.40
N ILE A 188 22.41 58.30 -10.32
CA ILE A 188 22.09 57.73 -11.64
C ILE A 188 22.68 58.61 -12.75
N SER A 189 23.74 59.37 -12.46
CA SER A 189 24.34 60.32 -13.40
C SER A 189 25.18 59.70 -14.51
N ASP A 190 25.33 58.37 -14.57
CA ASP A 190 26.13 57.67 -15.60
C ASP A 190 25.30 57.02 -16.75
N PHE A 191 24.00 57.30 -16.84
CA PHE A 191 23.17 56.80 -17.94
C PHE A 191 22.31 57.91 -18.56
N LEU A 192 22.94 58.82 -19.31
CA LEU A 192 22.30 59.58 -20.41
C LEU A 192 23.34 60.11 -21.40
#